data_AF-A0AAV9T9I5-F1
#
_entry.id   AF-A0AAV9T9I5-F1
#
_cell.length_a   1.000
_cell.length_b   1.000
_cell.length_c   1.000
_cell.angle_alpha   90.00
_cell.angle_beta   90.00
_cell.angle_gamma   90.00
#
_symmetry.space_group_name_H-M   'P 1'
#
loop_
_entity.id
_entity.type
_entity.pdbx_description
1 polymer ?
#
loop_
_entity_poly.entity_id
_entity_poly.type
_entity_poly.pdbx_seq_one_letter_code
_entity_poly.pdbx_strand_id
1 'polypeptide(L)'
;MERDGAWLANGDYAQSVRSLCFSDPRLRQRDPKAQTQRVPFTDDGVRVVKLGLKDGAFAREAEFDDPAALDAHLHAAAPPAATAARRSIYVVEGLGPGFAGVLGSRFGLHPSLFVEHERVVVHNLNGAGESDGVQLPSVVRGRGHLEMKYYEVVEFDRKPTSFRWVCAATGRHIGVSRDFRWDNSPEEVANYLNVGVVRRKCGVWSRRTEGGGWDCLVLCDPPVKSVRTGVDYKIEYPVKTRAYQGGYLDFVPEEEQMRVAREGRYRGPPRVSMLEDLSFYLETHSGLVDTAEPDAAVGVFVKKIVASHFLKQTEHLRATLSAVQRGLTRKQDLAKMPMAKVEALWSDMQGWERRTGEYLEDLEGIMLQLGIPLSNPAPVADVADAAANAAWRDCAADFQFLHLRFRELRHRTETLNAAVTGLAGITGNRQAYKEQQRSIREAKSTKAVTLLGLVFIPLAYTSSLFGMEVPYGPGGEFFWIYFVTSAPLILVVLLGYYVLDFGYDDDGRAWSVVTFNKSVDERLGWFKRHNTEKRLFG
;
A
#
# COMPACT_ATOMS: atom_id res chain seq x y z
N MET A 1 15.48 21.90 -23.37
CA MET A 1 15.70 21.52 -24.78
C MET A 1 17.08 20.88 -25.01
N GLU A 2 18.20 21.55 -24.72
CA GLU A 2 19.55 20.96 -24.93
C GLU A 2 19.92 19.78 -24.00
N ARG A 3 19.05 19.37 -23.07
CA ARG A 3 19.22 18.15 -22.26
C ARG A 3 18.01 17.20 -22.26
N ASP A 4 17.00 17.47 -23.08
CA ASP A 4 15.76 16.67 -23.11
C ASP A 4 16.08 15.25 -23.60
N GLY A 5 15.63 14.23 -22.87
CA GLY A 5 15.89 12.82 -23.22
C GLY A 5 17.27 12.27 -22.83
N ALA A 6 18.23 13.13 -22.48
CA ALA A 6 19.62 12.74 -22.24
C ALA A 6 19.81 11.87 -20.97
N TRP A 7 18.80 11.78 -20.11
CA TRP A 7 18.87 10.98 -18.90
C TRP A 7 18.70 9.47 -19.16
N LEU A 8 18.05 9.09 -20.26
CA LEU A 8 17.58 7.72 -20.48
C LEU A 8 18.65 6.80 -21.07
N ALA A 9 19.46 7.32 -22.00
CA ALA A 9 20.40 6.54 -22.76
C ALA A 9 21.62 7.35 -23.19
N ASN A 10 22.75 6.65 -23.30
CA ASN A 10 24.01 7.18 -23.83
C ASN A 10 24.17 6.85 -25.34
N GLY A 11 25.16 7.49 -25.98
CA GLY A 11 25.56 7.19 -27.37
C GLY A 11 24.54 7.63 -28.42
N ASP A 12 24.61 6.99 -29.61
CA ASP A 12 23.81 7.37 -30.79
C ASP A 12 22.30 7.28 -30.56
N TYR A 13 21.87 6.34 -29.70
CA TYR A 13 20.46 6.18 -29.34
C TYR A 13 19.88 7.41 -28.63
N ALA A 14 20.71 8.21 -27.96
CA ALA A 14 20.27 9.44 -27.30
C ALA A 14 19.65 10.45 -28.28
N GLN A 15 20.13 10.49 -29.53
CA GLN A 15 19.56 11.35 -30.57
C GLN A 15 18.14 10.90 -30.95
N SER A 16 17.93 9.59 -31.08
CA SER A 16 16.60 9.01 -31.31
C SER A 16 15.65 9.32 -30.16
N VAL A 17 16.08 9.14 -28.90
CA VAL A 17 15.29 9.49 -27.70
C VAL A 17 14.89 10.97 -27.72
N ARG A 18 15.85 11.86 -27.99
CA ARG A 18 15.60 13.30 -28.08
C ARG A 18 14.56 13.63 -29.15
N SER A 19 14.67 13.03 -30.34
CA SER A 19 13.73 13.31 -31.45
C SER A 19 12.28 12.96 -31.10
N LEU A 20 12.08 11.98 -30.20
CA LEU A 20 10.77 11.49 -29.79
C LEU A 20 10.19 12.19 -28.56
N CYS A 21 10.94 13.11 -27.92
CA CYS A 21 10.48 13.83 -26.71
C CYS A 21 9.26 14.75 -26.92
N PHE A 22 8.93 15.10 -28.17
CA PHE A 22 7.70 15.83 -28.49
C PHE A 22 6.49 14.91 -28.61
N SER A 23 6.69 13.71 -29.15
CA SER A 23 5.64 12.68 -29.28
C SER A 23 5.35 12.00 -27.95
N ASP A 24 6.38 11.78 -27.14
CA ASP A 24 6.27 11.22 -25.79
C ASP A 24 6.93 12.17 -24.78
N PRO A 25 6.14 13.06 -24.14
CA PRO A 25 6.65 14.01 -23.14
C PRO A 25 7.38 13.31 -21.98
N ARG A 26 7.07 12.03 -21.73
CA ARG A 26 7.66 11.26 -20.63
C ARG A 26 9.17 11.07 -20.78
N LEU A 27 9.69 11.19 -22.00
CA LEU A 27 11.11 11.08 -22.32
C LEU A 27 11.91 12.31 -21.89
N ARG A 28 11.27 13.49 -21.73
CA ARG A 28 12.00 14.76 -21.53
C ARG A 28 12.85 14.76 -20.26
N GLN A 29 12.29 14.23 -19.18
CA GLN A 29 12.91 14.17 -17.87
C GLN A 29 12.63 12.84 -17.19
N ARG A 30 13.59 12.40 -16.37
CA ARG A 30 13.42 11.25 -15.48
C ARG A 30 12.30 11.50 -14.48
N ASP A 31 11.66 10.44 -14.01
CA ASP A 31 10.64 10.51 -12.97
C ASP A 31 11.13 11.30 -11.73
N PRO A 32 10.50 12.44 -11.38
CA PRO A 32 10.88 13.22 -10.22
C PRO A 32 10.82 12.43 -8.90
N LYS A 33 9.92 11.44 -8.79
CA LYS A 33 9.80 10.61 -7.61
C LYS A 33 11.02 9.71 -7.43
N ALA A 34 11.65 9.26 -8.51
CA ALA A 34 12.90 8.52 -8.44
C ALA A 34 14.00 9.37 -7.80
N GLN A 35 14.04 10.67 -8.11
CA GLN A 35 14.97 11.62 -7.47
C GLN A 35 14.66 11.82 -5.98
N THR A 36 13.38 11.97 -5.61
CA THR A 36 12.96 12.04 -4.20
C THR A 36 13.31 10.76 -3.43
N GLN A 37 13.19 9.61 -4.07
CA GLN A 37 13.57 8.30 -3.55
C GLN A 37 15.08 8.02 -3.64
N ARG A 38 15.84 8.97 -4.19
CA ARG A 38 17.30 8.94 -4.42
C ARG A 38 17.77 7.80 -5.33
N VAL A 39 16.87 7.18 -6.08
CA VAL A 39 17.12 5.94 -6.83
C VAL A 39 18.19 6.21 -7.87
N PRO A 40 19.32 5.48 -7.87
CA PRO A 40 20.33 5.64 -8.91
C PRO A 40 19.75 5.24 -10.27
N PHE A 41 20.28 5.82 -11.35
CA PHE A 41 20.07 5.32 -12.71
C PHE A 41 21.43 5.17 -13.34
N THR A 42 22.09 4.08 -12.98
CA THR A 42 23.44 3.72 -13.40
C THR A 42 23.39 2.31 -13.99
N ASP A 43 24.46 1.92 -14.67
CA ASP A 43 24.60 0.56 -15.20
C ASP A 43 24.99 -0.46 -14.10
N ASP A 44 25.17 -0.01 -12.85
CA ASP A 44 25.59 -0.85 -11.74
C ASP A 44 24.52 -1.89 -11.38
N GLY A 45 24.93 -3.16 -11.37
CA GLY A 45 24.06 -4.27 -10.98
C GLY A 45 23.05 -4.70 -12.06
N VAL A 46 23.14 -4.14 -13.27
CA VAL A 46 22.42 -4.65 -14.44
C VAL A 46 23.07 -5.97 -14.89
N ARG A 47 22.25 -6.97 -15.25
CA ARG A 47 22.72 -8.25 -15.79
C ARG A 47 21.97 -8.56 -17.07
N VAL A 48 22.68 -9.02 -18.10
CA VAL A 48 22.10 -9.47 -19.36
C VAL A 48 22.52 -10.91 -19.62
N VAL A 49 21.56 -11.82 -19.64
CA VAL A 49 21.79 -13.22 -20.00
C VAL A 49 21.29 -13.47 -21.41
N LYS A 50 22.16 -13.98 -22.26
CA LYS A 50 21.84 -14.41 -23.61
C LYS A 50 21.59 -15.91 -23.64
N LEU A 51 20.42 -16.31 -24.13
CA LEU A 51 20.10 -17.70 -24.43
C LEU A 51 19.99 -17.91 -25.94
N GLY A 52 20.49 -19.05 -26.40
CA GLY A 52 20.37 -19.51 -27.78
C GLY A 52 19.81 -20.92 -27.85
N LEU A 53 19.09 -21.23 -28.92
CA LEU A 53 18.54 -22.57 -29.13
C LEU A 53 19.66 -23.52 -29.61
N LYS A 54 19.90 -24.59 -28.86
CA LYS A 54 20.85 -25.68 -29.15
C LYS A 54 20.15 -27.02 -28.91
N ASP A 55 20.19 -27.92 -29.90
CA ASP A 55 19.64 -29.28 -29.77
C ASP A 55 18.18 -29.34 -29.27
N GLY A 56 17.35 -28.37 -29.67
CA GLY A 56 15.93 -28.29 -29.28
C GLY A 56 15.66 -27.65 -27.90
N ALA A 57 16.70 -27.25 -27.16
CA ALA A 57 16.57 -26.52 -25.90
C ALA A 57 17.31 -25.19 -25.89
N PHE A 58 16.80 -24.21 -25.13
CA PHE A 58 17.54 -22.98 -24.94
C PHE A 58 18.64 -23.21 -23.90
N ALA A 59 19.82 -22.63 -24.13
CA ALA A 59 20.92 -22.69 -23.17
C ALA A 59 21.57 -21.31 -23.06
N ARG A 60 22.07 -20.98 -21.87
CA ARG A 60 22.87 -19.76 -21.66
C ARG A 60 24.12 -19.82 -22.53
N GLU A 61 24.29 -18.80 -23.37
CA GLU A 61 25.46 -18.66 -24.24
C GLU A 61 26.47 -17.65 -23.69
N ALA A 62 25.97 -16.59 -23.06
CA ALA A 62 26.79 -15.51 -22.52
C ALA A 62 26.03 -14.74 -21.44
N GLU A 63 26.78 -14.08 -20.56
CA GLU A 63 26.28 -13.15 -19.56
C GLU A 63 27.11 -11.86 -19.62
N PHE A 64 26.46 -10.72 -19.46
CA PHE A 64 27.09 -9.40 -19.52
C PHE A 64 26.62 -8.55 -18.33
N ASP A 65 27.56 -7.89 -17.67
CA ASP A 65 27.37 -6.90 -16.62
C ASP A 65 27.97 -5.52 -16.99
N ASP A 66 28.58 -5.43 -18.17
CA ASP A 66 29.16 -4.22 -18.73
C ASP A 66 28.54 -3.87 -20.11
N PRO A 67 28.10 -2.62 -20.35
CA PRO A 67 27.55 -2.21 -21.63
C PRO A 67 28.50 -2.36 -22.82
N ALA A 68 29.80 -2.10 -22.65
CA ALA A 68 30.76 -2.18 -23.75
C ALA A 68 31.02 -3.63 -24.18
N ALA A 69 31.07 -4.56 -23.23
CA ALA A 69 31.15 -5.99 -23.51
C ALA A 69 29.91 -6.50 -24.29
N LEU A 70 28.71 -6.04 -23.90
CA LEU A 70 27.48 -6.36 -24.62
C LEU A 70 27.49 -5.77 -26.04
N ASP A 71 27.94 -4.52 -26.19
CA ASP A 71 28.02 -3.86 -27.50
C ASP A 71 28.99 -4.57 -28.44
N ALA A 72 30.19 -4.90 -27.94
CA ALA A 72 31.18 -5.68 -28.68
C ALA A 72 30.62 -7.05 -29.11
N HIS A 73 29.86 -7.72 -28.24
CA HIS A 73 29.20 -8.98 -28.58
C HIS A 73 28.17 -8.80 -29.70
N LEU A 74 27.33 -7.78 -29.62
CA LEU A 74 26.27 -7.51 -30.60
C LEU A 74 26.81 -7.03 -31.95
N HIS A 75 28.00 -6.41 -31.97
CA HIS A 75 28.77 -6.07 -33.17
C HIS A 75 29.47 -7.29 -33.78
N ALA A 76 30.11 -8.11 -32.95
CA ALA A 76 30.75 -9.36 -33.39
C ALA A 76 29.72 -10.37 -33.93
N ALA A 77 28.48 -10.31 -33.43
CA ALA A 77 27.35 -11.09 -33.91
C ALA A 77 26.77 -10.62 -35.27
N ALA A 78 27.58 -9.98 -36.13
CA ALA A 78 27.24 -9.66 -37.52
C ALA A 78 26.60 -10.86 -38.23
N PRO A 79 25.65 -10.65 -39.18
CA PRO A 79 24.72 -11.68 -39.61
C PRO A 79 25.49 -12.90 -40.14
N PRO A 80 25.37 -14.08 -39.49
CA PRO A 80 25.92 -15.28 -40.09
C PRO A 80 25.26 -15.48 -41.45
N ALA A 81 26.04 -15.99 -42.41
CA ALA A 81 25.58 -16.34 -43.74
C ALA A 81 24.21 -17.07 -43.69
N ALA A 82 23.40 -16.85 -44.73
CA ALA A 82 21.97 -17.13 -44.89
C ALA A 82 21.43 -18.56 -44.61
N THR A 83 22.09 -19.38 -43.79
CA THR A 83 21.84 -20.82 -43.70
C THR A 83 21.31 -21.32 -42.35
N ALA A 84 21.25 -20.51 -41.28
CA ALA A 84 20.66 -20.95 -40.00
C ALA A 84 19.71 -19.91 -39.38
N ALA A 85 18.45 -20.32 -39.19
CA ALA A 85 17.41 -19.55 -38.49
C ALA A 85 17.75 -19.41 -37.00
N ARG A 86 18.59 -18.43 -36.66
CA ARG A 86 19.04 -18.18 -35.29
C ARG A 86 17.90 -17.65 -34.41
N ARG A 87 17.73 -18.24 -33.23
CA ARG A 87 16.74 -17.83 -32.22
C ARG A 87 17.49 -17.40 -30.96
N SER A 88 17.46 -16.10 -30.67
CA SER A 88 18.22 -15.51 -29.56
C SER A 88 17.28 -14.80 -28.59
N ILE A 89 17.52 -15.04 -27.29
CA ILE A 89 16.80 -14.40 -26.20
C ILE A 89 17.81 -13.62 -25.38
N TYR A 90 17.51 -12.36 -25.09
CA TYR A 90 18.26 -11.53 -24.17
C TYR A 90 17.35 -11.21 -22.98
N VAL A 91 17.68 -11.73 -21.81
CA VAL A 91 16.98 -11.42 -20.57
C VAL A 91 17.82 -10.39 -19.81
N VAL A 92 17.26 -9.20 -19.62
CA VAL A 92 17.91 -8.03 -19.03
C VAL A 92 17.28 -7.79 -17.67
N GLU A 93 18.03 -8.01 -16.61
CA GLU A 93 17.64 -7.77 -15.23
C GLU A 93 18.24 -6.44 -14.74
N GLY A 94 17.38 -5.43 -14.50
CA GLY A 94 17.79 -4.05 -14.25
C GLY A 94 17.91 -3.21 -15.52
N LEU A 95 18.14 -1.90 -15.36
CA LEU A 95 18.28 -0.98 -16.49
C LEU A 95 19.17 0.20 -16.10
N GLY A 96 20.10 0.55 -16.99
CA GLY A 96 20.94 1.73 -16.91
C GLY A 96 21.09 2.41 -18.28
N PRO A 97 21.63 3.64 -18.33
CA PRO A 97 21.71 4.44 -19.56
C PRO A 97 22.66 3.86 -20.60
N GLY A 98 23.74 3.16 -20.21
CA GLY A 98 24.63 2.47 -21.12
C GLY A 98 23.93 1.29 -21.79
N PHE A 99 23.29 0.42 -20.99
CA PHE A 99 22.53 -0.72 -21.53
C PHE A 99 21.35 -0.28 -22.40
N ALA A 100 20.60 0.76 -21.99
CA ALA A 100 19.50 1.31 -22.79
C ALA A 100 20.00 1.83 -24.15
N GLY A 101 21.19 2.46 -24.19
CA GLY A 101 21.82 2.94 -25.42
C GLY A 101 22.18 1.80 -26.38
N VAL A 102 22.87 0.77 -25.89
CA VAL A 102 23.31 -0.39 -26.68
C VAL A 102 22.11 -1.17 -27.22
N LEU A 103 21.18 -1.54 -26.34
CA LEU A 103 19.99 -2.31 -26.73
C LEU A 103 19.09 -1.50 -27.67
N GLY A 104 18.86 -0.22 -27.34
CA GLY A 104 18.03 0.68 -28.12
C GLY A 104 18.54 0.85 -29.54
N SER A 105 19.85 1.10 -29.70
CA SER A 105 20.50 1.26 -31.00
C SER A 105 20.47 -0.05 -31.80
N ARG A 106 20.92 -1.17 -31.20
CA ARG A 106 21.08 -2.44 -31.92
C ARG A 106 19.77 -3.07 -32.37
N PHE A 107 18.74 -2.97 -31.54
CA PHE A 107 17.45 -3.59 -31.80
C PHE A 107 16.43 -2.63 -32.42
N GLY A 108 16.73 -1.33 -32.51
CA GLY A 108 15.82 -0.32 -33.05
C GLY A 108 14.60 -0.12 -32.16
N LEU A 109 14.78 -0.16 -30.84
CA LEU A 109 13.69 -0.14 -29.87
C LEU A 109 13.09 1.26 -29.77
N HIS A 110 11.78 1.34 -29.58
CA HIS A 110 11.14 2.61 -29.22
C HIS A 110 11.48 2.95 -27.74
N PRO A 111 11.90 4.19 -27.40
CA PRO A 111 12.30 4.57 -26.05
C PRO A 111 11.24 4.37 -24.97
N SER A 112 9.97 4.26 -25.36
CA SER A 112 8.87 3.97 -24.43
C SER A 112 9.06 2.66 -23.67
N LEU A 113 9.70 1.65 -24.26
CA LEU A 113 9.99 0.39 -23.55
C LEU A 113 10.81 0.66 -22.28
N PHE A 114 11.85 1.49 -22.40
CA PHE A 114 12.74 1.81 -21.28
C PHE A 114 12.11 2.77 -20.28
N VAL A 115 11.38 3.78 -20.75
CA VAL A 115 10.71 4.74 -19.85
C VAL A 115 9.55 4.11 -19.10
N GLU A 116 8.78 3.24 -19.75
CA GLU A 116 7.72 2.49 -19.08
C GLU A 116 8.28 1.54 -18.04
N HIS A 117 9.45 0.94 -18.30
CA HIS A 117 10.15 0.17 -17.29
C HIS A 117 10.64 1.05 -16.13
N GLU A 118 11.39 2.13 -16.38
CA GLU A 118 12.04 2.92 -15.32
C GLU A 118 11.05 3.62 -14.38
N ARG A 119 9.95 4.19 -14.90
CA ARG A 119 9.06 5.05 -14.12
C ARG A 119 8.48 4.39 -12.86
N VAL A 120 8.36 5.17 -11.79
CA VAL A 120 7.93 4.73 -10.44
C VAL A 120 6.65 5.41 -9.95
N VAL A 121 6.21 6.50 -10.58
CA VAL A 121 4.96 7.20 -10.27
C VAL A 121 3.74 6.47 -10.84
N VAL A 122 2.69 6.37 -10.00
CA VAL A 122 1.36 5.94 -10.42
C VAL A 122 0.53 7.17 -10.85
N HIS A 123 0.43 8.16 -9.96
CA HIS A 123 -0.28 9.42 -10.20
C HIS A 123 0.44 10.60 -9.53
N ASN A 124 0.41 11.77 -10.18
CA ASN A 124 0.90 13.02 -9.61
C ASN A 124 -0.16 14.10 -9.77
N LEU A 125 -0.52 14.78 -8.68
CA LEU A 125 -1.50 15.86 -8.67
C LEU A 125 -0.89 17.21 -9.09
N ASN A 126 0.43 17.32 -9.10
CA ASN A 126 1.11 18.52 -9.56
C ASN A 126 0.95 18.66 -11.09
N GLY A 127 0.42 19.79 -11.57
CA GLY A 127 0.27 20.07 -13.00
C GLY A 127 1.59 20.21 -13.78
N ALA A 128 2.70 20.49 -13.07
CA ALA A 128 4.06 20.40 -13.60
C ALA A 128 4.71 19.02 -13.33
N GLY A 129 3.96 18.11 -12.71
CA GLY A 129 4.37 16.75 -12.43
C GLY A 129 4.12 15.81 -13.60
N GLU A 130 4.68 14.61 -13.50
CA GLU A 130 4.58 13.57 -14.52
C GLU A 130 3.67 12.43 -14.04
N SER A 131 2.89 11.86 -14.95
CA SER A 131 2.12 10.62 -14.71
C SER A 131 2.52 9.57 -15.74
N ASP A 132 2.43 8.29 -15.39
CA ASP A 132 2.45 7.19 -16.35
C ASP A 132 1.25 7.35 -17.29
N GLY A 133 1.41 8.17 -18.34
CA GLY A 133 0.39 8.38 -19.36
C GLY A 133 0.05 7.05 -20.02
N VAL A 134 -1.19 6.60 -19.87
CA VAL A 134 -1.69 5.40 -20.54
C VAL A 134 -2.12 5.79 -21.95
N GLN A 135 -1.63 5.05 -22.95
CA GLN A 135 -2.06 5.26 -24.32
C GLN A 135 -3.48 4.72 -24.54
N LEU A 136 -4.15 5.22 -25.57
CA LEU A 136 -5.48 4.72 -25.95
C LEU A 136 -5.41 3.21 -26.25
N PRO A 137 -6.43 2.42 -25.87
CA PRO A 137 -6.43 0.97 -26.08
C PRO A 137 -6.19 0.55 -27.55
N SER A 138 -6.66 1.33 -28.51
CA SER A 138 -6.43 1.09 -29.95
C SER A 138 -4.96 1.22 -30.35
N VAL A 139 -4.20 2.10 -29.71
CA VAL A 139 -2.77 2.31 -29.94
C VAL A 139 -1.95 1.25 -29.22
N VAL A 140 -2.34 0.92 -27.98
CA VAL A 140 -1.67 -0.06 -27.14
C VAL A 140 -1.58 -1.43 -27.82
N ARG A 141 -2.62 -1.85 -28.55
CA ARG A 141 -2.63 -3.11 -29.32
C ARG A 141 -1.69 -3.14 -30.53
N GLY A 142 -1.34 -1.97 -31.08
CA GLY A 142 -0.43 -1.84 -32.21
C GLY A 142 1.03 -1.65 -31.81
N ARG A 143 1.36 -1.70 -30.51
CA ARG A 143 2.72 -1.50 -30.01
C ARG A 143 3.61 -2.70 -30.34
N GLY A 144 4.89 -2.41 -30.57
CA GLY A 144 5.92 -3.43 -30.81
C GLY A 144 6.44 -4.11 -29.54
N HIS A 145 5.97 -3.73 -28.35
CA HIS A 145 6.38 -4.32 -27.08
C HIS A 145 5.18 -4.45 -26.12
N LEU A 146 5.30 -5.39 -25.20
CA LEU A 146 4.38 -5.67 -24.10
C LEU A 146 5.02 -5.22 -22.79
N GLU A 147 4.29 -4.50 -21.94
CA GLU A 147 4.75 -4.12 -20.60
C GLU A 147 3.77 -4.66 -19.56
N MET A 148 4.24 -5.55 -18.68
CA MET A 148 3.46 -6.16 -17.62
C MET A 148 3.92 -5.67 -16.25
N LYS A 149 3.01 -5.01 -15.53
CA LYS A 149 3.21 -4.66 -14.11
C LYS A 149 2.60 -5.76 -13.25
N TYR A 150 3.39 -6.35 -12.36
CA TYR A 150 2.96 -7.47 -11.53
C TYR A 150 3.45 -7.31 -10.09
N TYR A 151 3.03 -8.22 -9.22
CA TYR A 151 3.22 -8.09 -7.78
C TYR A 151 3.85 -9.34 -7.20
N GLU A 152 5.09 -9.21 -6.74
CA GLU A 152 5.83 -10.29 -6.11
C GLU A 152 5.65 -10.23 -4.60
N VAL A 153 5.19 -11.32 -3.98
CA VAL A 153 5.03 -11.41 -2.53
C VAL A 153 6.28 -12.06 -1.94
N VAL A 154 6.98 -11.32 -1.09
CA VAL A 154 8.25 -11.75 -0.49
C VAL A 154 8.22 -11.61 1.02
N GLU A 155 8.95 -12.50 1.68
CA GLU A 155 9.29 -12.40 3.10
C GLU A 155 10.67 -11.77 3.26
N PHE A 156 10.79 -10.81 4.16
CA PHE A 156 12.02 -10.14 4.52
C PHE A 156 12.61 -10.71 5.81
N ASP A 157 13.94 -10.77 5.88
CA ASP A 157 14.67 -11.11 7.11
C ASP A 157 14.55 -10.04 8.21
N ARG A 158 14.04 -8.86 7.88
CA ARG A 158 13.81 -7.74 8.78
C ARG A 158 12.38 -7.21 8.66
N LYS A 159 11.78 -6.87 9.80
CA LYS A 159 10.44 -6.28 9.81
C LYS A 159 10.44 -4.84 9.27
N PRO A 160 9.37 -4.44 8.57
CA PRO A 160 9.13 -3.05 8.24
C PRO A 160 9.06 -2.13 9.45
N THR A 161 9.59 -0.93 9.28
CA THR A 161 9.58 0.16 10.27
C THR A 161 8.60 1.27 9.91
N SER A 162 8.14 1.31 8.66
CA SER A 162 7.19 2.29 8.15
C SER A 162 6.51 1.77 6.88
N PHE A 163 5.44 2.44 6.44
CA PHE A 163 4.82 2.19 5.13
C PHE A 163 5.64 2.68 3.93
N ARG A 164 6.73 3.41 4.15
CA ARG A 164 7.53 4.04 3.08
C ARG A 164 8.70 3.15 2.66
N TRP A 165 8.41 1.91 2.27
CA TRP A 165 9.43 1.00 1.79
C TRP A 165 9.49 0.98 0.26
N VAL A 166 10.69 1.10 -0.28
CA VAL A 166 10.97 0.97 -1.72
C VAL A 166 12.22 0.13 -1.94
N CYS A 167 12.28 -0.58 -3.07
CA CYS A 167 13.51 -1.22 -3.52
C CYS A 167 14.55 -0.12 -3.82
N ALA A 168 15.75 -0.22 -3.25
CA ALA A 168 16.77 0.83 -3.44
C ALA A 168 17.31 0.90 -4.87
N ALA A 169 17.34 -0.24 -5.58
CA ALA A 169 17.83 -0.33 -6.96
C ALA A 169 16.85 0.27 -7.97
N THR A 170 15.55 0.08 -7.78
CA THR A 170 14.53 0.43 -8.79
C THR A 170 13.50 1.46 -8.34
N GLY A 171 13.47 1.82 -7.05
CA GLY A 171 12.45 2.70 -6.47
C GLY A 171 11.05 2.08 -6.36
N ARG A 172 10.89 0.81 -6.77
CA ARG A 172 9.60 0.13 -6.73
C ARG A 172 9.05 0.08 -5.32
N HIS A 173 7.78 0.48 -5.18
CA HIS A 173 7.11 0.47 -3.90
C HIS A 173 6.94 -0.96 -3.36
N ILE A 174 7.18 -1.13 -2.07
CA ILE A 174 6.99 -2.38 -1.34
C ILE A 174 5.80 -2.17 -0.40
N GLY A 175 4.65 -2.72 -0.77
CA GLY A 175 3.44 -2.65 0.02
C GLY A 175 3.54 -3.55 1.25
N VAL A 176 3.66 -2.94 2.43
CA VAL A 176 3.66 -3.63 3.73
C VAL A 176 2.31 -3.45 4.42
N SER A 177 1.99 -4.34 5.36
CA SER A 177 0.78 -4.26 6.18
C SER A 177 1.13 -4.48 7.64
N ARG A 178 0.37 -3.87 8.55
CA ARG A 178 0.54 -4.14 9.99
C ARG A 178 0.16 -5.57 10.35
N ASP A 179 0.84 -6.10 11.36
CA ASP A 179 0.52 -7.38 11.98
C ASP A 179 -0.45 -7.15 13.14
N PHE A 180 -1.75 -7.22 12.86
CA PHE A 180 -2.79 -7.02 13.86
C PHE A 180 -2.98 -8.27 14.72
N ARG A 181 -2.48 -8.22 15.95
CA ARG A 181 -2.93 -9.17 16.98
C ARG A 181 -4.26 -8.72 17.55
N TRP A 182 -5.12 -9.67 17.85
CA TRP A 182 -6.48 -9.40 18.33
C TRP A 182 -6.64 -9.57 19.83
N ASP A 183 -5.54 -9.50 20.59
CA ASP A 183 -5.55 -9.42 22.05
C ASP A 183 -5.73 -7.97 22.54
N ASN A 184 -5.70 -7.78 23.86
CA ASN A 184 -5.86 -6.49 24.53
C ASN A 184 -4.50 -5.77 24.76
N SER A 185 -3.43 -6.16 24.08
CA SER A 185 -2.11 -5.54 24.27
C SER A 185 -2.08 -4.10 23.71
N PRO A 186 -1.49 -3.14 24.45
CA PRO A 186 -1.49 -1.72 24.07
C PRO A 186 -0.37 -1.30 23.09
N GLU A 187 0.67 -2.11 22.86
CA GLU A 187 1.94 -1.65 22.25
C GLU A 187 2.10 -1.88 20.72
N GLU A 188 1.11 -2.42 20.01
CA GLU A 188 1.40 -3.08 18.72
C GLU A 188 1.06 -2.30 17.43
N VAL A 189 0.68 -1.02 17.50
CA VAL A 189 0.31 -0.24 16.30
C VAL A 189 1.49 -0.02 15.32
N ALA A 190 2.72 -0.22 15.78
CA ALA A 190 3.94 -0.12 14.98
C ALA A 190 4.51 -1.49 14.55
N ASN A 191 3.82 -2.61 14.80
CA ASN A 191 4.26 -3.93 14.38
C ASN A 191 3.81 -4.23 12.95
N TYR A 192 4.74 -4.59 12.07
CA TYR A 192 4.48 -4.93 10.69
C TYR A 192 4.71 -6.43 10.44
N LEU A 193 3.97 -6.97 9.47
CA LEU A 193 4.31 -8.27 8.91
C LEU A 193 5.69 -8.17 8.26
N ASN A 194 6.49 -9.23 8.38
CA ASN A 194 7.73 -9.36 7.62
C ASN A 194 7.49 -9.72 6.14
N VAL A 195 6.23 -9.69 5.68
CA VAL A 195 5.83 -9.94 4.30
C VAL A 195 5.55 -8.60 3.61
N GLY A 196 6.10 -8.41 2.42
CA GLY A 196 5.80 -7.26 1.58
C GLY A 196 5.47 -7.65 0.15
N VAL A 197 4.69 -6.77 -0.48
CA VAL A 197 4.25 -6.91 -1.87
C VAL A 197 5.06 -5.95 -2.72
N VAL A 198 6.06 -6.47 -3.43
CA VAL A 198 6.95 -5.70 -4.28
C VAL A 198 6.29 -5.49 -5.64
N ARG A 199 6.12 -4.23 -6.05
CA ARG A 199 5.71 -3.94 -7.42
C ARG A 199 6.85 -4.27 -8.37
N ARG A 200 6.56 -5.00 -9.44
CA ARG A 200 7.51 -5.42 -10.47
C ARG A 200 7.04 -5.02 -11.85
N LYS A 201 7.97 -4.87 -12.78
CA LYS A 201 7.71 -4.71 -14.21
C LYS A 201 8.49 -5.75 -15.03
N CYS A 202 7.86 -6.22 -16.10
CA CYS A 202 8.48 -7.03 -17.12
C CYS A 202 8.04 -6.54 -18.51
N GLY A 203 9.00 -6.09 -19.31
CA GLY A 203 8.82 -5.72 -20.71
C GLY A 203 9.24 -6.85 -21.63
N VAL A 204 8.48 -7.11 -22.69
CA VAL A 204 8.82 -8.10 -23.73
C VAL A 204 8.76 -7.43 -25.09
N TRP A 205 9.83 -7.58 -25.86
CA TRP A 205 9.90 -7.15 -27.26
C TRP A 205 10.45 -8.30 -28.10
N SER A 206 9.98 -8.43 -29.34
CA SER A 206 10.56 -9.40 -30.27
C SER A 206 10.48 -8.91 -31.71
N ARG A 207 11.37 -9.46 -32.54
CA ARG A 207 11.34 -9.28 -34.00
C ARG A 207 11.72 -10.57 -34.70
N ARG A 208 11.25 -10.72 -35.93
CA ARG A 208 11.79 -11.73 -36.85
C ARG A 208 13.04 -11.21 -37.53
N THR A 209 13.96 -12.10 -37.84
CA THR A 209 15.17 -11.80 -38.61
C THR A 209 15.00 -12.27 -40.06
N GLU A 210 15.71 -11.64 -40.99
CA GLU A 210 15.62 -11.96 -42.43
C GLU A 210 16.01 -13.41 -42.75
N GLY A 211 16.87 -14.02 -41.93
CA GLY A 211 17.28 -15.43 -42.05
C GLY A 211 16.28 -16.45 -41.51
N GLY A 212 15.01 -16.09 -41.30
CA GLY A 212 13.97 -16.97 -40.78
C GLY A 212 14.05 -17.25 -39.27
N GLY A 213 14.93 -16.55 -38.55
CA GLY A 213 15.06 -16.60 -37.11
C GLY A 213 14.29 -15.49 -36.39
N TRP A 214 14.58 -15.29 -35.11
CA TRP A 214 14.00 -14.20 -34.32
C TRP A 214 14.90 -13.80 -33.15
N ASP A 215 14.78 -12.53 -32.75
CA ASP A 215 15.36 -11.98 -31.53
C ASP A 215 14.23 -11.64 -30.55
N CYS A 216 14.41 -11.98 -29.28
CA CYS A 216 13.51 -11.62 -28.19
C CYS A 216 14.29 -10.94 -27.07
N LEU A 217 13.76 -9.83 -26.55
CA LEU A 217 14.27 -9.08 -25.42
C LEU A 217 13.25 -9.13 -24.30
N VAL A 218 13.66 -9.58 -23.12
CA VAL A 218 12.85 -9.55 -21.90
C VAL A 218 13.55 -8.66 -20.89
N LEU A 219 12.94 -7.52 -20.54
CA LEU A 219 13.45 -6.58 -19.54
C LEU A 219 12.69 -6.81 -18.23
N CYS A 220 13.37 -7.02 -17.11
CA CYS A 220 12.74 -7.32 -15.82
C CYS A 220 13.44 -6.64 -14.64
N ASP A 221 12.71 -6.41 -13.56
CA ASP A 221 13.27 -5.81 -12.35
C ASP A 221 14.20 -6.80 -11.59
N PRO A 222 15.33 -6.32 -11.03
CA PRO A 222 16.24 -7.13 -10.21
C PRO A 222 15.64 -7.51 -8.85
N PRO A 223 16.11 -8.59 -8.20
CA PRO A 223 15.67 -8.97 -6.86
C PRO A 223 15.97 -7.86 -5.82
N VAL A 224 15.15 -7.77 -4.76
CA VAL A 224 15.32 -6.75 -3.72
C VAL A 224 16.49 -7.12 -2.81
N LYS A 225 17.63 -6.44 -2.98
CA LYS A 225 18.83 -6.62 -2.13
C LYS A 225 18.96 -5.57 -1.02
N SER A 226 18.40 -4.39 -1.21
CA SER A 226 18.35 -3.33 -0.21
C SER A 226 17.05 -2.54 -0.31
N VAL A 227 16.65 -1.98 0.83
CA VAL A 227 15.43 -1.19 0.98
C VAL A 227 15.79 0.23 1.38
N ARG A 228 15.07 1.19 0.79
CA ARG A 228 15.05 2.58 1.27
C ARG A 228 13.78 2.92 2.00
N THR A 229 13.93 3.69 3.06
CA THR A 229 12.85 4.08 3.98
C THR A 229 13.13 5.42 4.66
N GLY A 230 12.20 5.85 5.51
CA GLY A 230 12.25 7.10 6.26
C GLY A 230 11.66 8.30 5.51
N VAL A 231 11.78 9.47 6.12
CA VAL A 231 11.43 10.74 5.47
C VAL A 231 12.44 11.01 4.35
N ASP A 232 11.94 11.32 3.15
CA ASP A 232 12.73 11.52 1.92
C ASP A 232 13.65 10.33 1.54
N TYR A 233 13.33 9.11 1.99
CA TYR A 233 14.04 7.88 1.61
C TYR A 233 15.57 7.92 1.88
N LYS A 234 16.00 8.64 2.93
CA LYS A 234 17.42 8.83 3.28
C LYS A 234 18.06 7.59 3.90
N ILE A 235 17.27 6.68 4.46
CA ILE A 235 17.76 5.51 5.17
C ILE A 235 17.77 4.35 4.18
N GLU A 236 18.94 3.76 3.95
CA GLU A 236 19.13 2.54 3.15
C GLU A 236 19.77 1.46 4.02
N TYR A 237 19.30 0.21 3.89
CA TYR A 237 19.99 -0.94 4.45
C TYR A 237 19.76 -2.20 3.61
N PRO A 238 20.71 -3.15 3.65
CA PRO A 238 20.56 -4.44 2.99
C PRO A 238 19.48 -5.29 3.65
N VAL A 239 18.80 -6.09 2.84
CA VAL A 239 17.79 -7.06 3.27
C VAL A 239 18.01 -8.38 2.53
N LYS A 240 17.53 -9.48 3.12
CA LYS A 240 17.41 -10.77 2.44
C LYS A 240 15.95 -11.06 2.21
N THR A 241 15.60 -11.40 0.97
CA THR A 241 14.24 -11.78 0.59
C THR A 241 14.14 -13.28 0.33
N ARG A 242 12.98 -13.85 0.62
CA ARG A 242 12.58 -15.21 0.24
C ARG A 242 11.17 -15.17 -0.32
N ALA A 243 10.85 -16.07 -1.25
CA ALA A 243 9.51 -16.17 -1.80
C ALA A 243 8.50 -16.51 -0.68
N TYR A 244 7.41 -15.75 -0.59
CA TYR A 244 6.39 -15.95 0.44
C TYR A 244 5.79 -17.36 0.32
N GLN A 245 5.86 -18.14 1.41
CA GLN A 245 5.42 -19.54 1.45
C GLN A 245 6.05 -20.43 0.35
N GLY A 246 7.30 -20.17 -0.02
CA GLY A 246 7.99 -20.92 -1.08
C GLY A 246 7.66 -20.44 -2.50
N GLY A 247 6.82 -19.41 -2.67
CA GLY A 247 6.49 -18.79 -3.94
C GLY A 247 5.27 -19.40 -4.64
N TYR A 248 5.23 -19.29 -5.96
CA TYR A 248 4.10 -19.77 -6.77
C TYR A 248 4.22 -21.27 -7.10
N LEU A 249 3.08 -21.92 -7.32
CA LEU A 249 3.02 -23.31 -7.78
C LEU A 249 3.45 -23.41 -9.24
N ASP A 250 4.15 -24.49 -9.59
CA ASP A 250 4.59 -24.69 -10.96
C ASP A 250 3.39 -24.89 -11.90
N PHE A 251 3.46 -24.30 -13.10
CA PHE A 251 2.36 -24.24 -14.05
C PHE A 251 2.54 -25.17 -15.25
N VAL A 252 3.69 -25.83 -15.40
CA VAL A 252 3.88 -26.86 -16.43
C VAL A 252 3.13 -28.14 -16.03
N PRO A 253 2.71 -29.00 -17.00
CA PRO A 253 1.97 -30.23 -16.70
C PRO A 253 2.67 -31.13 -15.68
N GLU A 254 1.89 -31.77 -14.80
CA GLU A 254 2.43 -32.64 -13.73
C GLU A 254 3.29 -33.79 -14.27
N GLU A 255 2.91 -34.37 -15.41
CA GLU A 255 3.69 -35.44 -16.07
C GLU A 255 5.10 -34.99 -16.42
N GLU A 256 5.24 -33.74 -16.90
CA GLU A 256 6.53 -33.14 -17.21
C GLU A 256 7.33 -32.88 -15.92
N GLN A 257 6.68 -32.37 -14.87
CA GLN A 257 7.35 -32.18 -13.57
C GLN A 257 7.89 -33.51 -13.04
N MET A 258 7.10 -34.59 -13.14
CA MET A 258 7.51 -35.93 -12.75
C MET A 258 8.66 -36.46 -13.62
N ARG A 259 8.64 -36.21 -14.93
CA ARG A 259 9.73 -36.59 -15.85
C ARG A 259 11.04 -35.95 -15.42
N VAL A 260 11.06 -34.62 -15.27
CA VAL A 260 12.26 -33.87 -14.86
C VAL A 260 12.73 -34.26 -13.47
N ALA A 261 11.80 -34.50 -12.53
CA ALA A 261 12.14 -34.97 -11.19
C ALA A 261 12.84 -36.34 -11.19
N ARG A 262 12.41 -37.27 -12.05
CA ARG A 262 13.01 -38.62 -12.17
C ARG A 262 14.40 -38.61 -12.79
N GLU A 263 14.69 -37.64 -13.67
CA GLU A 263 16.02 -37.47 -14.27
C GLU A 263 17.07 -37.02 -13.24
N GLY A 264 16.65 -36.70 -12.00
CA GLY A 264 17.53 -36.41 -10.88
C GLY A 264 18.32 -35.10 -11.02
N ARG A 265 18.00 -34.28 -12.02
CA ARG A 265 18.78 -33.09 -12.34
C ARG A 265 18.41 -31.87 -11.48
N TYR A 266 17.15 -31.61 -11.11
CA TYR A 266 16.78 -30.34 -10.44
C TYR A 266 15.48 -30.37 -9.58
N ARG A 267 15.29 -29.36 -8.70
CA ARG A 267 14.19 -29.21 -7.69
C ARG A 267 13.10 -28.16 -8.07
N GLY A 268 12.84 -27.97 -9.37
CA GLY A 268 11.86 -26.97 -9.87
C GLY A 268 12.42 -25.55 -10.01
N PRO A 269 11.57 -24.54 -10.35
CA PRO A 269 12.01 -23.17 -10.61
C PRO A 269 12.60 -22.51 -9.35
N PRO A 270 13.67 -21.70 -9.48
CA PRO A 270 14.36 -21.10 -8.33
C PRO A 270 13.51 -20.14 -7.49
N ARG A 271 12.59 -19.40 -8.12
CA ARG A 271 11.74 -18.36 -7.53
C ARG A 271 12.54 -17.25 -6.84
N VAL A 272 13.65 -16.88 -7.47
CA VAL A 272 14.57 -15.83 -6.97
C VAL A 272 14.39 -14.53 -7.75
N SER A 273 14.22 -14.63 -9.07
CA SER A 273 13.91 -13.50 -9.93
C SER A 273 13.26 -13.96 -11.23
N MET A 274 12.67 -13.02 -11.96
CA MET A 274 12.08 -13.27 -13.28
C MET A 274 13.10 -13.86 -14.27
N LEU A 275 14.35 -13.39 -14.21
CA LEU A 275 15.42 -13.87 -15.08
C LEU A 275 15.75 -15.34 -14.82
N GLU A 276 15.93 -15.70 -13.55
CA GLU A 276 16.30 -17.07 -13.18
C GLU A 276 15.16 -18.05 -13.43
N ASP A 277 13.90 -17.64 -13.17
CA ASP A 277 12.72 -18.46 -13.45
C ASP A 277 12.50 -18.65 -14.95
N LEU A 278 12.57 -17.57 -15.74
CA LEU A 278 12.43 -17.66 -17.19
C LEU A 278 13.53 -18.53 -17.81
N SER A 279 14.78 -18.36 -17.37
CA SER A 279 15.90 -19.18 -17.83
C SER A 279 15.66 -20.65 -17.50
N PHE A 280 15.19 -20.96 -16.28
CA PHE A 280 14.83 -22.33 -15.90
C PHE A 280 13.79 -22.96 -16.84
N TYR A 281 12.70 -22.25 -17.14
CA TYR A 281 11.64 -22.76 -18.02
C TYR A 281 12.13 -22.93 -19.46
N LEU A 282 12.93 -22.00 -19.96
CA LEU A 282 13.49 -22.07 -21.32
C LEU A 282 14.52 -23.20 -21.46
N GLU A 283 15.34 -23.45 -20.43
CA GLU A 283 16.36 -24.51 -20.43
C GLU A 283 15.76 -25.90 -20.24
N THR A 284 14.73 -26.01 -19.40
CA THR A 284 14.19 -27.30 -18.97
C THR A 284 12.97 -27.74 -19.78
N HIS A 285 12.13 -26.79 -20.19
CA HIS A 285 10.79 -27.04 -20.70
C HIS A 285 10.53 -26.44 -22.09
N SER A 286 11.56 -26.04 -22.84
CA SER A 286 11.42 -25.56 -24.23
C SER A 286 10.71 -26.55 -25.15
N GLY A 287 10.83 -27.86 -24.89
CA GLY A 287 10.14 -28.91 -25.64
C GLY A 287 8.62 -28.86 -25.49
N LEU A 288 8.12 -28.16 -24.47
CA LEU A 288 6.70 -27.92 -24.25
C LEU A 288 6.18 -26.66 -24.97
N VAL A 289 6.94 -25.99 -25.82
CA VAL A 289 6.47 -24.79 -26.53
C VAL A 289 6.92 -24.80 -27.99
N ASP A 290 6.20 -24.06 -28.84
CA ASP A 290 6.65 -23.85 -30.21
C ASP A 290 7.81 -22.85 -30.23
N THR A 291 9.02 -23.36 -30.48
CA THR A 291 10.24 -22.55 -30.54
C THR A 291 10.37 -21.74 -31.83
N ALA A 292 9.51 -21.97 -32.83
CA ALA A 292 9.52 -21.21 -34.08
C ALA A 292 8.99 -19.77 -33.90
N GLU A 293 8.05 -19.57 -32.98
CA GLU A 293 7.41 -18.29 -32.73
C GLU A 293 7.86 -17.69 -31.38
N PRO A 294 8.33 -16.42 -31.33
CA PRO A 294 8.85 -15.83 -30.10
C PRO A 294 7.80 -15.72 -28.99
N ASP A 295 6.54 -15.39 -29.33
CA ASP A 295 5.47 -15.31 -28.33
C ASP A 295 5.08 -16.69 -27.78
N ALA A 296 5.10 -17.73 -28.63
CA ALA A 296 4.84 -19.10 -28.18
C ALA A 296 6.01 -19.66 -27.35
N ALA A 297 7.25 -19.34 -27.72
CA ALA A 297 8.46 -19.83 -27.08
C ALA A 297 8.76 -19.15 -25.74
N VAL A 298 8.65 -17.82 -25.69
CA VAL A 298 9.07 -16.99 -24.55
C VAL A 298 7.85 -16.34 -23.89
N GLY A 299 6.94 -15.81 -24.69
CA GLY A 299 5.77 -15.08 -24.23
C GLY A 299 4.88 -15.92 -23.30
N VAL A 300 4.66 -17.20 -23.61
CA VAL A 300 3.89 -18.12 -22.74
C VAL A 300 4.49 -18.22 -21.34
N PHE A 301 5.80 -18.50 -21.22
CA PHE A 301 6.45 -18.61 -19.91
C PHE A 301 6.43 -17.30 -19.14
N VAL A 302 6.73 -16.18 -19.81
CA VAL A 302 6.68 -14.85 -19.18
C VAL A 302 5.28 -14.56 -18.63
N LYS A 303 4.23 -14.77 -19.43
CA LYS A 303 2.84 -14.55 -19.05
C LYS A 303 2.44 -15.45 -17.88
N LYS A 304 2.86 -16.71 -17.88
CA LYS A 304 2.56 -17.69 -16.82
C LYS A 304 3.27 -17.36 -15.50
N ILE A 305 4.53 -16.91 -15.53
CA ILE A 305 5.23 -16.43 -14.32
C ILE A 305 4.51 -15.21 -13.75
N VAL A 306 4.15 -14.24 -14.60
CA VAL A 306 3.40 -13.04 -14.19
C VAL A 306 2.06 -13.40 -13.57
N ALA A 307 1.26 -14.25 -14.24
CA ALA A 307 -0.03 -14.71 -13.74
C ALA A 307 0.11 -15.46 -12.40
N SER A 308 1.15 -16.29 -12.27
CA SER A 308 1.48 -17.01 -11.04
C SER A 308 1.79 -16.09 -9.86
N HIS A 309 2.51 -15.00 -10.08
CA HIS A 309 2.73 -13.97 -9.06
C HIS A 309 1.44 -13.25 -8.65
N PHE A 310 0.58 -12.89 -9.61
CA PHE A 310 -0.74 -12.34 -9.31
C PHE A 310 -1.58 -13.31 -8.47
N LEU A 311 -1.59 -14.60 -8.81
CA LEU A 311 -2.28 -15.62 -8.04
C LEU A 311 -1.75 -15.68 -6.60
N LYS A 312 -0.42 -15.68 -6.43
CA LYS A 312 0.20 -15.66 -5.10
C LYS A 312 -0.19 -14.41 -4.29
N GLN A 313 -0.31 -13.27 -4.96
CA GLN A 313 -0.80 -12.04 -4.34
C GLN A 313 -2.26 -12.13 -3.91
N THR A 314 -3.13 -12.82 -4.67
CA THR A 314 -4.52 -13.07 -4.23
C THR A 314 -4.57 -13.90 -2.95
N GLU A 315 -3.69 -14.89 -2.80
CA GLU A 315 -3.62 -15.74 -1.61
C GLU A 315 -3.20 -14.92 -0.38
N HIS A 316 -2.15 -14.11 -0.53
CA HIS A 316 -1.67 -13.22 0.53
C HIS A 316 -2.76 -12.25 0.97
N LEU A 317 -3.38 -11.54 0.02
CA LEU A 317 -4.45 -10.59 0.34
C LEU A 317 -5.65 -11.27 1.02
N ARG A 318 -6.08 -12.44 0.51
CA ARG A 318 -7.16 -13.24 1.12
C ARG A 318 -6.82 -13.64 2.56
N ALA A 319 -5.60 -14.10 2.81
CA ALA A 319 -5.16 -14.48 4.15
C ALA A 319 -5.19 -13.28 5.12
N THR A 320 -4.71 -12.12 4.67
CA THR A 320 -4.70 -10.88 5.47
C THR A 320 -6.11 -10.39 5.78
N LEU A 321 -7.00 -10.31 4.78
CA LEU A 321 -8.41 -9.94 5.00
C LEU A 321 -9.11 -10.93 5.93
N SER A 322 -8.84 -12.23 5.77
CA SER A 322 -9.41 -13.27 6.64
C SER A 322 -8.90 -13.16 8.07
N ALA A 323 -7.63 -12.76 8.29
CA ALA A 323 -7.09 -12.53 9.62
C ALA A 323 -7.82 -11.38 10.33
N VAL A 324 -8.11 -10.29 9.61
CA VAL A 324 -8.90 -9.18 10.16
C VAL A 324 -10.34 -9.60 10.46
N GLN A 325 -11.00 -10.26 9.52
CA GLN A 325 -12.38 -10.74 9.70
C GLN A 325 -12.49 -11.71 10.89
N ARG A 326 -11.57 -12.68 11.01
CA ARG A 326 -11.53 -13.59 12.16
C ARG A 326 -11.33 -12.85 13.47
N GLY A 327 -10.49 -11.83 13.47
CA GLY A 327 -10.23 -11.02 14.65
C GLY A 327 -11.39 -10.17 15.13
N LEU A 328 -12.21 -9.68 14.19
CA LEU A 328 -13.47 -8.98 14.48
C LEU A 328 -14.58 -9.95 14.90
N THR A 329 -14.48 -11.22 14.52
CA THR A 329 -15.47 -12.25 14.85
C THR A 329 -15.44 -12.59 16.34
N ARG A 330 -16.60 -12.76 16.96
CA ARG A 330 -16.77 -13.19 18.37
C ARG A 330 -16.18 -12.25 19.43
N LYS A 331 -15.86 -11.01 19.09
CA LYS A 331 -15.53 -9.98 20.09
C LYS A 331 -16.80 -9.53 20.82
N GLN A 332 -16.93 -9.95 22.09
CA GLN A 332 -18.06 -9.61 22.94
C GLN A 332 -18.15 -8.11 23.28
N ASP A 333 -17.01 -7.42 23.28
CA ASP A 333 -16.93 -5.99 23.59
C ASP A 333 -15.88 -5.31 22.70
N LEU A 334 -16.30 -4.89 21.51
CA LEU A 334 -15.50 -4.06 20.60
C LEU A 334 -15.12 -2.71 21.23
N ALA A 335 -15.85 -2.29 22.28
CA ALA A 335 -15.66 -1.04 22.97
C ALA A 335 -14.47 -1.03 23.96
N LYS A 336 -13.80 -2.17 24.13
CA LYS A 336 -12.49 -2.29 24.82
C LYS A 336 -11.30 -2.13 23.88
N MET A 337 -11.52 -2.05 22.56
CA MET A 337 -10.42 -1.84 21.63
C MET A 337 -9.84 -0.43 21.79
N PRO A 338 -8.52 -0.28 21.94
CA PRO A 338 -7.90 1.04 21.97
C PRO A 338 -8.18 1.82 20.68
N MET A 339 -8.52 3.11 20.78
CA MET A 339 -8.83 3.94 19.61
C MET A 339 -7.68 3.95 18.59
N ALA A 340 -6.43 4.06 19.05
CA ALA A 340 -5.24 3.99 18.20
C ALA A 340 -5.15 2.70 17.37
N LYS A 341 -5.65 1.57 17.89
CA LYS A 341 -5.70 0.29 17.16
C LYS A 341 -6.76 0.30 16.08
N VAL A 342 -7.91 0.93 16.35
CA VAL A 342 -8.99 1.10 15.36
C VAL A 342 -8.55 2.04 14.24
N GLU A 343 -7.91 3.17 14.57
CA GLU A 343 -7.36 4.11 13.59
C GLU A 343 -6.28 3.45 12.71
N ALA A 344 -5.42 2.64 13.32
CA ALA A 344 -4.41 1.87 12.59
C ALA A 344 -5.06 0.86 11.63
N LEU A 345 -6.05 0.11 12.09
CA LEU A 345 -6.80 -0.83 11.26
C LEU A 345 -7.52 -0.14 10.11
N TRP A 346 -8.17 0.99 10.39
CA TRP A 346 -8.81 1.82 9.37
C TRP A 346 -7.79 2.30 8.33
N SER A 347 -6.62 2.77 8.77
CA SER A 347 -5.54 3.18 7.87
C SER A 347 -5.04 2.04 6.97
N ASP A 348 -4.87 0.82 7.49
CA ASP A 348 -4.51 -0.34 6.67
C ASP A 348 -5.63 -0.74 5.70
N MET A 349 -6.91 -0.66 6.11
CA MET A 349 -8.06 -0.92 5.23
C MET A 349 -8.10 0.03 4.04
N GLN A 350 -7.91 1.33 4.26
CA GLN A 350 -7.79 2.34 3.19
C GLN A 350 -6.61 2.03 2.25
N GLY A 351 -5.49 1.58 2.84
CA GLY A 351 -4.33 1.12 2.08
C GLY A 351 -4.59 -0.12 1.23
N TRP A 352 -5.39 -1.08 1.71
CA TRP A 352 -5.79 -2.26 0.94
C TRP A 352 -6.78 -1.90 -0.16
N GLU A 353 -7.77 -1.04 0.10
CA GLU A 353 -8.72 -0.59 -0.92
C GLU A 353 -7.99 0.04 -2.11
N ARG A 354 -7.13 1.03 -1.84
CA ARG A 354 -6.29 1.67 -2.88
C ARG A 354 -5.46 0.64 -3.66
N ARG A 355 -4.75 -0.25 -2.96
CA ARG A 355 -3.90 -1.27 -3.61
C ARG A 355 -4.71 -2.25 -4.45
N THR A 356 -5.90 -2.67 -4.01
CA THR A 356 -6.76 -3.54 -4.83
C THR A 356 -7.27 -2.86 -6.09
N GLY A 357 -7.47 -1.55 -6.07
CA GLY A 357 -7.71 -0.75 -7.28
C GLY A 357 -6.52 -0.82 -8.24
N GLU A 358 -5.32 -0.52 -7.75
CA GLU A 358 -4.07 -0.57 -8.54
C GLU A 358 -3.81 -1.96 -9.13
N TYR A 359 -4.09 -3.04 -8.39
CA TYR A 359 -3.94 -4.42 -8.87
C TYR A 359 -4.88 -4.73 -10.03
N LEU A 360 -6.13 -4.26 -9.96
CA LEU A 360 -7.09 -4.43 -11.05
C LEU A 360 -6.72 -3.61 -12.28
N GLU A 361 -6.33 -2.35 -12.09
CA GLU A 361 -5.91 -1.47 -13.20
C GLU A 361 -4.70 -2.03 -13.94
N ASP A 362 -3.66 -2.48 -13.22
CA ASP A 362 -2.48 -3.08 -13.83
C ASP A 362 -2.83 -4.41 -14.55
N LEU A 363 -3.72 -5.23 -13.98
CA LEU A 363 -4.19 -6.47 -14.59
C LEU A 363 -5.01 -6.25 -15.86
N GLU A 364 -5.98 -5.32 -15.81
CA GLU A 364 -6.78 -4.91 -16.96
C GLU A 364 -5.89 -4.31 -18.07
N GLY A 365 -4.86 -3.54 -17.69
CA GLY A 365 -3.86 -3.02 -18.62
C GLY A 365 -3.08 -4.13 -19.35
N ILE A 366 -2.75 -5.23 -18.67
CA ILE A 366 -2.14 -6.42 -19.29
C ILE A 366 -3.13 -7.08 -20.25
N MET A 367 -4.37 -7.29 -19.80
CA MET A 367 -5.42 -7.91 -20.63
C MET A 367 -5.68 -7.11 -21.92
N LEU A 368 -5.72 -5.78 -21.83
CA LEU A 368 -5.90 -4.89 -22.98
C LEU A 368 -4.76 -5.00 -24.00
N GLN A 369 -3.50 -5.05 -23.52
CA GLN A 369 -2.31 -5.25 -24.35
C GLN A 369 -2.33 -6.60 -25.06
N LEU A 370 -2.73 -7.66 -24.36
CA LEU A 370 -2.80 -9.02 -24.88
C LEU A 370 -4.06 -9.28 -25.73
N GLY A 371 -4.99 -8.31 -25.82
CA GLY A 371 -6.26 -8.49 -26.52
C GLY A 371 -7.25 -9.43 -25.81
N ILE A 372 -7.04 -9.70 -24.52
CA ILE A 372 -7.89 -10.58 -23.70
C ILE A 372 -9.17 -9.83 -23.31
N PRO A 373 -10.37 -10.39 -23.56
CA PRO A 373 -11.62 -9.78 -23.11
C PRO A 373 -11.73 -9.73 -21.58
N LEU A 374 -12.27 -8.63 -21.05
CA LEU A 374 -12.57 -8.47 -19.61
C LEU A 374 -13.81 -9.28 -19.16
N SER A 375 -14.38 -10.10 -20.04
CA SER A 375 -15.50 -10.99 -19.73
C SER A 375 -15.04 -12.23 -18.97
N ASN A 376 -16.01 -12.98 -18.44
CA ASN A 376 -15.75 -14.30 -17.85
C ASN A 376 -15.09 -15.24 -18.87
N PRO A 377 -14.25 -16.19 -18.41
CA PRO A 377 -13.72 -17.22 -19.28
C PRO A 377 -14.86 -18.04 -19.87
N ALA A 378 -14.73 -18.42 -21.14
CA ALA A 378 -15.68 -19.31 -21.78
C ALA A 378 -15.70 -20.65 -21.02
N PRO A 379 -16.87 -21.30 -20.86
CA PRO A 379 -16.91 -22.64 -20.29
C PRO A 379 -16.04 -23.56 -21.13
N VAL A 380 -15.17 -24.31 -20.45
CA VAL A 380 -14.30 -25.31 -21.07
C VAL A 380 -15.22 -26.39 -21.66
N ALA A 381 -15.33 -26.48 -22.98
CA ALA A 381 -15.98 -27.60 -23.65
C ALA A 381 -15.20 -28.89 -23.34
N ASP A 382 -15.85 -30.07 -23.31
CA ASP A 382 -15.17 -31.35 -23.05
C ASP A 382 -13.94 -31.51 -23.98
N VAL A 383 -12.75 -31.34 -23.41
CA VAL A 383 -11.49 -31.28 -24.16
C VAL A 383 -10.92 -32.70 -24.26
N ALA A 384 -10.70 -33.19 -25.49
CA ALA A 384 -9.97 -34.44 -25.70
C ALA A 384 -8.53 -34.37 -25.14
N ASP A 385 -7.95 -35.50 -24.71
CA ASP A 385 -6.65 -35.56 -24.00
C ASP A 385 -5.48 -34.81 -24.70
N ALA A 386 -5.44 -34.80 -26.04
CA ALA A 386 -4.42 -34.05 -26.80
C ALA A 386 -4.56 -32.52 -26.65
N ALA A 387 -5.78 -32.02 -26.48
CA ALA A 387 -6.05 -30.61 -26.24
C ALA A 387 -5.93 -30.24 -24.74
N ALA A 388 -6.02 -31.22 -23.82
CA ALA A 388 -5.70 -31.01 -22.40
C ALA A 388 -4.21 -30.63 -22.20
N ASN A 389 -3.29 -31.26 -22.95
CA ASN A 389 -1.86 -30.92 -22.93
C ASN A 389 -1.53 -29.55 -23.55
N ALA A 390 -2.42 -28.97 -24.35
CA ALA A 390 -2.30 -27.60 -24.86
C ALA A 390 -2.98 -26.56 -23.93
N ALA A 391 -3.92 -26.99 -23.10
CA ALA A 391 -4.74 -26.12 -22.26
C ALA A 391 -3.92 -25.33 -21.22
N TRP A 392 -2.85 -25.93 -20.67
CA TRP A 392 -2.01 -25.22 -19.70
C TRP A 392 -1.33 -23.98 -20.29
N ARG A 393 -1.22 -23.85 -21.63
CA ARG A 393 -0.62 -22.68 -22.29
C ARG A 393 -1.63 -21.52 -22.43
N ASP A 394 -2.91 -21.75 -22.19
CA ASP A 394 -3.94 -20.71 -22.28
C ASP A 394 -3.72 -19.67 -21.17
N CYS A 395 -3.14 -18.53 -21.55
CA CYS A 395 -2.94 -17.41 -20.65
C CYS A 395 -4.20 -16.54 -20.53
N ALA A 396 -5.12 -16.61 -21.51
CA ALA A 396 -6.34 -15.80 -21.50
C ALA A 396 -7.26 -16.24 -20.35
N ALA A 397 -7.46 -17.55 -20.21
CA ALA A 397 -8.23 -18.12 -19.10
C ALA A 397 -7.65 -17.72 -17.73
N ASP A 398 -6.33 -17.74 -17.56
CA ASP A 398 -5.67 -17.35 -16.32
C ASP A 398 -5.93 -15.90 -15.96
N PHE A 399 -5.70 -14.98 -16.91
CA PHE A 399 -5.88 -13.54 -16.65
C PHE A 399 -7.35 -13.18 -16.40
N GLN A 400 -8.29 -13.83 -17.10
CA GLN A 400 -9.73 -13.68 -16.83
C GLN A 400 -10.12 -14.21 -15.45
N PHE A 401 -9.59 -15.36 -15.05
CA PHE A 401 -9.79 -15.89 -13.69
C PHE A 401 -9.23 -14.94 -12.62
N LEU A 402 -8.00 -14.44 -12.82
CA LEU A 402 -7.38 -13.47 -11.92
C LEU A 402 -8.21 -12.19 -11.81
N HIS A 403 -8.76 -11.69 -12.92
CA HIS A 403 -9.62 -10.52 -12.93
C HIS A 403 -10.85 -10.71 -12.04
N LEU A 404 -11.52 -11.87 -12.15
CA LEU A 404 -12.64 -12.21 -11.28
C LEU A 404 -12.24 -12.32 -9.81
N ARG A 405 -11.09 -12.93 -9.51
CA ARG A 405 -10.58 -13.05 -8.14
C ARG A 405 -10.25 -11.71 -7.51
N PHE A 406 -9.62 -10.80 -8.23
CA PHE A 406 -9.33 -9.47 -7.71
C PHE A 406 -10.59 -8.62 -7.56
N ARG A 407 -11.59 -8.74 -8.44
CA ARG A 407 -12.90 -8.09 -8.25
C ARG A 407 -13.59 -8.56 -6.97
N GLU A 408 -13.59 -9.87 -6.74
CA GLU A 408 -14.13 -10.46 -5.50
C GLU A 408 -13.38 -9.92 -4.26
N LEU A 409 -12.05 -9.90 -4.28
CA LEU A 409 -11.23 -9.42 -3.16
C LEU A 409 -11.40 -7.91 -2.92
N ARG A 410 -11.53 -7.11 -3.98
CA ARG A 410 -11.85 -5.68 -3.88
C ARG A 410 -13.19 -5.46 -3.20
N HIS A 411 -14.23 -6.14 -3.65
CA HIS A 411 -15.56 -6.04 -3.04
C HIS A 411 -15.57 -6.44 -1.55
N ARG A 412 -14.84 -7.50 -1.20
CA ARG A 412 -14.64 -7.91 0.21
C ARG A 412 -13.90 -6.83 1.01
N THR A 413 -12.91 -6.18 0.41
CA THR A 413 -12.12 -5.10 1.04
C THR A 413 -13.00 -3.88 1.31
N GLU A 414 -13.81 -3.45 0.33
CA GLU A 414 -14.75 -2.33 0.45
C GLU A 414 -15.79 -2.59 1.56
N THR A 415 -16.36 -3.80 1.58
CA THR A 415 -17.32 -4.21 2.62
C THR A 415 -16.69 -4.19 4.01
N LEU A 416 -15.47 -4.70 4.15
CA LEU A 416 -14.74 -4.69 5.41
C LEU A 416 -14.34 -3.27 5.83
N ASN A 417 -14.01 -2.40 4.88
CA ASN A 417 -13.65 -1.01 5.15
C ASN A 417 -14.86 -0.23 5.70
N ALA A 418 -16.05 -0.46 5.15
CA ALA A 418 -17.30 0.08 5.69
C ALA A 418 -17.54 -0.38 7.13
N ALA A 419 -17.34 -1.68 7.42
CA ALA A 419 -17.48 -2.22 8.77
C ALA A 419 -16.46 -1.61 9.77
N VAL A 420 -15.20 -1.45 9.37
CA VAL A 420 -14.15 -0.81 10.18
C VAL A 420 -14.42 0.67 10.40
N THR A 421 -14.96 1.38 9.40
CA THR A 421 -15.39 2.77 9.53
C THR A 421 -16.53 2.91 10.54
N GLY A 422 -17.51 1.99 10.51
CA GLY A 422 -18.57 1.92 11.52
C GLY A 422 -18.01 1.65 12.93
N LEU A 423 -17.03 0.75 13.05
CA LEU A 423 -16.33 0.49 14.32
C LEU A 423 -15.63 1.75 14.85
N ALA A 424 -14.92 2.49 14.00
CA ALA A 424 -14.26 3.75 14.36
C ALA A 424 -15.25 4.79 14.90
N GLY A 425 -16.44 4.89 14.30
CA GLY A 425 -17.50 5.75 14.80
C GLY A 425 -18.01 5.33 16.19
N ILE A 426 -18.22 4.03 16.42
CA ILE A 426 -18.67 3.50 17.72
C ILE A 426 -17.62 3.77 18.81
N THR A 427 -16.33 3.51 18.53
CA THR A 427 -15.26 3.72 19.51
C THR A 427 -15.03 5.20 19.80
N GLY A 428 -15.07 6.06 18.77
CA GLY A 428 -14.96 7.51 18.93
C GLY A 428 -16.08 8.09 19.79
N ASN A 429 -17.34 7.74 19.50
CA ASN A 429 -18.50 8.22 20.26
C ASN A 429 -18.43 7.80 21.74
N ARG A 430 -17.96 6.59 22.03
CA ARG A 430 -17.82 6.11 23.42
C ARG A 430 -16.69 6.82 24.16
N GLN A 431 -15.57 7.11 23.50
CA GLN A 431 -14.49 7.88 24.11
C GLN A 431 -14.97 9.29 24.45
N ALA A 432 -15.64 9.96 23.51
CA ALA A 432 -16.26 11.27 23.74
C ALA A 432 -17.26 11.22 24.91
N TYR A 433 -18.09 10.18 24.99
CA TYR A 433 -19.02 10.01 26.10
C TYR A 433 -18.32 9.84 27.46
N LYS A 434 -17.23 9.07 27.51
CA LYS A 434 -16.43 8.90 28.74
C LYS A 434 -15.75 10.19 29.17
N GLU A 435 -15.18 10.94 28.22
CA GLU A 435 -14.57 12.24 28.46
C GLU A 435 -15.62 13.26 28.93
N GLN A 436 -16.80 13.26 28.33
CA GLN A 436 -17.93 14.07 28.77
C GLN A 436 -18.37 13.70 30.20
N GLN A 437 -18.52 12.42 30.53
CA GLN A 437 -18.85 12.00 31.90
C GLN A 437 -17.78 12.41 32.92
N ARG A 438 -16.50 12.31 32.53
CA ARG A 438 -15.38 12.78 33.36
C ARG A 438 -15.45 14.28 33.57
N SER A 439 -15.66 15.06 32.51
CA SER A 439 -15.82 16.51 32.59
C SER A 439 -17.01 16.91 33.47
N ILE A 440 -18.16 16.24 33.33
CA ILE A 440 -19.34 16.45 34.20
C ILE A 440 -19.00 16.15 35.67
N ARG A 441 -18.27 15.06 35.93
CA ARG A 441 -17.85 14.70 37.29
C ARG A 441 -16.89 15.73 37.88
N GLU A 442 -15.93 16.20 37.10
CA GLU A 442 -14.98 17.25 37.49
C GLU A 442 -15.72 18.56 37.76
N ALA A 443 -16.67 18.97 36.90
CA ALA A 443 -17.51 20.15 37.11
C ALA A 443 -18.34 20.07 38.41
N LYS A 444 -18.93 18.90 38.71
CA LYS A 444 -19.64 18.67 39.97
C LYS A 444 -18.71 18.79 41.19
N SER A 445 -17.50 18.25 41.09
CA SER A 445 -16.49 18.39 42.16
C SER A 445 -16.09 19.85 42.37
N THR A 446 -15.85 20.61 41.30
CA THR A 446 -15.52 22.04 41.37
C THR A 446 -16.65 22.85 42.00
N LYS A 447 -17.91 22.56 41.66
CA LYS A 447 -19.07 23.21 42.29
C LYS A 447 -19.13 22.93 43.79
N ALA A 448 -18.85 21.70 44.23
CA ALA A 448 -18.80 21.35 45.64
C ALA A 448 -17.69 22.09 46.41
N VAL A 449 -16.48 22.17 45.83
CA VAL A 449 -15.35 22.91 46.42
C VAL A 449 -15.65 24.41 46.52
N THR A 450 -16.27 24.99 45.49
CA THR A 450 -16.67 26.40 45.48
C THR A 450 -17.69 26.68 46.60
N LEU A 451 -18.68 25.79 46.76
CA LEU A 451 -19.68 25.92 47.83
C LEU A 451 -19.05 25.87 49.22
N LEU A 452 -18.09 24.98 49.45
CA LEU A 452 -17.32 24.93 50.70
C LEU A 452 -16.55 26.23 50.95
N GLY A 453 -15.91 26.78 49.91
CA GLY A 453 -15.20 28.06 49.98
C GLY A 453 -16.11 29.23 50.37
N LEU A 454 -17.33 29.30 49.81
CA LEU A 454 -18.31 30.34 50.13
C LEU A 454 -18.76 30.32 51.60
N VAL A 455 -18.66 29.17 52.28
CA VAL A 455 -18.97 29.04 53.71
C VAL A 455 -17.75 29.35 54.57
N PHE A 456 -16.58 28.80 54.24
CA PHE A 456 -15.39 28.94 55.08
C PHE A 456 -14.70 30.30 54.99
N ILE A 457 -14.76 31.00 53.84
CA ILE A 457 -14.12 32.31 53.67
C ILE A 457 -14.73 33.36 54.63
N PRO A 458 -16.07 33.53 54.69
CA PRO A 458 -16.69 34.43 55.67
C PRO A 458 -16.39 34.05 57.12
N LEU A 459 -16.44 32.75 57.47
CA LEU A 459 -16.14 32.26 58.81
C LEU A 459 -14.69 32.54 59.23
N ALA A 460 -13.73 32.32 58.31
CA ALA A 460 -12.33 32.60 58.57
C ALA A 460 -12.07 34.11 58.72
N TYR A 461 -12.72 34.94 57.89
CA TYR A 461 -12.61 36.39 57.98
C TYR A 461 -13.15 36.93 59.30
N THR A 462 -14.37 36.53 59.71
CA THR A 462 -14.94 36.96 60.98
C THR A 462 -14.16 36.42 62.18
N SER A 463 -13.68 35.17 62.11
CA SER A 463 -12.80 34.60 63.14
C SER A 463 -11.49 35.36 63.27
N SER A 464 -10.88 35.78 62.15
CA SER A 464 -9.68 36.61 62.16
C SER A 464 -9.94 38.02 62.67
N LEU A 465 -11.07 38.64 62.32
CA LEU A 465 -11.41 40.01 62.71
C LEU A 465 -11.69 40.11 64.21
N PHE A 466 -12.53 39.21 64.74
CA PHE A 466 -12.91 39.22 66.15
C PHE A 466 -11.90 38.48 67.05
N GLY A 467 -11.06 37.61 66.49
CA GLY A 467 -9.99 36.93 67.24
C GLY A 467 -8.84 37.85 67.67
N MET A 468 -8.80 39.10 67.19
CA MET A 468 -7.76 40.08 67.52
C MET A 468 -7.97 40.76 68.88
N GLU A 469 -9.18 40.72 69.46
CA GLU A 469 -9.51 41.43 70.70
C GLU A 469 -10.06 40.47 71.77
N VAL A 470 -9.48 40.56 72.98
CA VAL A 470 -9.79 39.72 74.15
C VAL A 470 -11.31 39.58 74.46
N PRO A 471 -12.16 40.63 74.40
CA PRO A 471 -13.59 40.50 74.71
C PRO A 471 -14.40 39.58 73.79
N TYR A 472 -13.93 39.34 72.56
CA TYR A 472 -14.64 38.56 71.54
C TYR A 472 -14.09 37.14 71.36
N GLY A 473 -13.08 36.76 72.15
CA GLY A 473 -12.51 35.42 72.14
C GLY A 473 -13.47 34.35 72.69
N PRO A 474 -13.17 33.05 72.47
CA PRO A 474 -13.98 31.95 72.98
C PRO A 474 -14.07 31.99 74.51
N GLY A 475 -15.28 32.11 75.05
CA GLY A 475 -15.54 32.27 76.49
C GLY A 475 -15.62 33.73 76.97
N GLY A 476 -15.43 34.71 76.09
CA GLY A 476 -15.62 36.13 76.37
C GLY A 476 -17.09 36.56 76.36
N GLU A 477 -17.38 37.69 77.03
CA GLU A 477 -18.73 38.25 77.18
C GLU A 477 -19.43 38.53 75.84
N PHE A 478 -18.66 38.81 74.78
CA PHE A 478 -19.16 39.17 73.45
C PHE A 478 -18.94 38.10 72.38
N PHE A 479 -18.59 36.86 72.75
CA PHE A 479 -18.35 35.77 71.79
C PHE A 479 -19.56 35.49 70.86
N TRP A 480 -20.78 35.73 71.31
CA TRP A 480 -22.00 35.53 70.51
C TRP A 480 -22.06 36.43 69.25
N ILE A 481 -21.37 37.58 69.27
CA ILE A 481 -21.33 38.53 68.15
C ILE A 481 -20.73 37.88 66.91
N TYR A 482 -19.73 36.99 67.07
CA TYR A 482 -19.16 36.21 65.97
C TYR A 482 -20.23 35.46 65.16
N PHE A 483 -21.18 34.77 65.83
CA PHE A 483 -22.22 34.02 65.14
C PHE A 483 -23.23 34.96 64.45
N VAL A 484 -23.59 36.05 65.13
CA VAL A 484 -24.56 37.03 64.63
C VAL A 484 -24.02 37.82 63.44
N THR A 485 -22.70 38.01 63.33
CA THR A 485 -22.09 38.63 62.14
C THR A 485 -21.78 37.62 61.04
N SER A 486 -21.37 36.39 61.39
CA SER A 486 -20.95 35.38 60.40
C SER A 486 -22.12 34.79 59.61
N ALA A 487 -23.24 34.49 60.28
CA ALA A 487 -24.38 33.85 59.61
C ALA A 487 -25.02 34.74 58.52
N PRO A 488 -25.28 36.05 58.75
CA PRO A 488 -25.76 36.95 57.70
C PRO A 488 -24.73 37.15 56.58
N LEU A 489 -23.44 37.19 56.90
CA LEU A 489 -22.39 37.35 55.89
C LEU A 489 -22.32 36.14 54.94
N ILE A 490 -22.40 34.92 55.48
CA ILE A 490 -22.49 33.69 54.67
C ILE A 490 -23.75 33.73 53.80
N LEU A 491 -24.89 34.17 54.35
CA LEU A 491 -26.14 34.27 53.61
C LEU A 491 -26.02 35.25 52.44
N VAL A 492 -25.44 36.44 52.65
CA VAL A 492 -25.22 37.42 51.58
C VAL A 492 -24.30 36.87 50.49
N VAL A 493 -23.19 36.23 50.86
CA VAL A 493 -22.22 35.64 49.92
C VAL A 493 -22.85 34.50 49.12
N LEU A 494 -23.62 33.62 49.75
CA LEU A 494 -24.35 32.55 49.08
C LEU A 494 -25.43 33.12 48.15
N LEU A 495 -26.19 34.13 48.59
CA LEU A 495 -27.24 34.75 47.80
C LEU A 495 -26.65 35.44 46.56
N GLY A 496 -25.54 36.16 46.72
CA GLY A 496 -24.77 36.72 45.61
C GLY A 496 -24.29 35.66 44.62
N TYR A 497 -23.75 34.53 45.12
CA TYR A 497 -23.38 33.40 44.27
C TYR A 497 -24.56 32.84 43.46
N TYR A 498 -25.71 32.60 44.09
CA TYR A 498 -26.89 32.06 43.38
C TYR A 498 -27.47 33.06 42.37
N VAL A 499 -27.43 34.36 42.64
CA VAL A 499 -27.84 35.40 41.67
C VAL A 499 -26.92 35.39 40.45
N LEU A 500 -25.62 35.16 40.65
CA LEU A 500 -24.67 34.99 39.55
C LEU A 500 -24.92 33.67 38.81
N ASP A 501 -24.98 32.52 39.51
CA ASP A 501 -25.18 31.17 38.95
C ASP A 501 -26.47 31.07 38.11
N PHE A 502 -27.54 31.80 38.46
CA PHE A 502 -28.82 31.74 37.75
C PHE A 502 -28.94 32.70 36.57
N GLY A 503 -28.13 33.74 36.48
CA GLY A 503 -28.23 34.71 35.39
C GLY A 503 -27.28 34.47 34.22
N TYR A 504 -26.34 33.54 34.33
CA TYR A 504 -25.53 33.10 33.18
C TYR A 504 -26.32 32.12 32.30
N ASP A 505 -26.22 32.30 30.98
CA ASP A 505 -26.80 31.39 29.98
C ASP A 505 -25.98 30.08 29.86
N ASP A 506 -26.56 29.03 29.27
CA ASP A 506 -25.92 27.71 29.12
C ASP A 506 -24.61 27.77 28.29
N ASP A 507 -24.42 28.83 27.50
CA ASP A 507 -23.20 29.13 26.74
C ASP A 507 -22.15 29.94 27.51
N GLY A 508 -22.46 30.43 28.72
CA GLY A 508 -21.52 31.07 29.65
C GLY A 508 -21.00 32.47 29.25
N ARG A 509 -21.52 33.09 28.19
CA ARG A 509 -20.91 34.32 27.61
C ARG A 509 -21.50 35.65 28.09
N ALA A 510 -22.73 35.68 28.62
CA ALA A 510 -23.33 36.91 29.14
C ALA A 510 -24.30 36.62 30.29
N TRP A 511 -24.25 37.45 31.34
CA TRP A 511 -25.25 37.45 32.40
C TRP A 511 -26.46 38.29 31.96
N SER A 512 -27.68 37.78 32.09
CA SER A 512 -28.90 38.50 31.71
C SER A 512 -30.02 38.35 32.73
N VAL A 513 -30.75 39.45 32.97
CA VAL A 513 -31.92 39.48 33.87
C VAL A 513 -33.07 38.60 33.33
N VAL A 514 -33.18 38.51 32.01
CA VAL A 514 -34.20 37.69 31.34
C VAL A 514 -33.93 36.20 31.59
N THR A 515 -32.66 35.79 31.49
CA THR A 515 -32.21 34.42 31.79
C THR A 515 -32.41 34.09 33.26
N PHE A 516 -32.09 35.02 34.16
CA PHE A 516 -32.32 34.87 35.60
C PHE A 516 -33.79 34.59 35.93
N ASN A 517 -34.71 35.44 35.45
CA ASN A 517 -36.14 35.28 35.72
C ASN A 517 -36.69 33.97 35.15
N LYS A 518 -36.26 33.60 33.93
CA LYS A 518 -36.65 32.34 33.30
C LYS A 518 -36.17 31.11 34.09
N SER A 519 -34.90 31.11 34.53
CA SER A 519 -34.31 30.03 35.34
C SER A 519 -35.00 29.89 36.70
N VAL A 520 -35.38 31.01 37.31
CA VAL A 520 -36.12 31.05 38.58
C VAL A 520 -37.54 30.49 38.39
N ASP A 521 -38.25 30.90 37.34
CA ASP A 521 -39.60 30.42 37.03
C ASP A 521 -39.66 28.93 36.69
N GLU A 522 -38.70 28.42 35.92
CA GLU A 522 -38.62 26.99 35.56
C GLU A 522 -38.44 26.10 36.81
N ARG A 523 -37.57 26.51 37.74
CA ARG A 523 -37.30 25.73 38.97
C ARG A 523 -38.41 25.86 40.02
N LEU A 524 -39.02 27.04 40.16
CA LEU A 524 -40.20 27.22 41.02
C LEU A 524 -41.43 26.48 40.47
N GLY A 525 -41.58 26.41 39.14
CA GLY A 525 -42.61 25.62 38.46
C GLY A 525 -42.49 24.12 38.70
N TRP A 526 -41.26 23.58 38.73
CA TRP A 526 -40.99 22.18 39.08
C TRP A 526 -41.39 21.85 40.52
N PHE A 527 -41.09 22.73 41.48
CA PHE A 527 -41.50 22.56 42.89
C PHE A 527 -43.04 22.56 43.06
N LYS A 528 -43.77 23.38 42.30
CA LYS A 528 -45.25 23.35 42.29
C LYS A 528 -45.82 22.04 41.74
N ARG A 529 -45.26 21.50 40.64
CA ARG A 529 -45.72 20.23 40.05
C ARG A 529 -45.46 19.03 40.98
N HIS A 530 -44.29 18.96 41.61
CA HIS A 530 -43.94 17.83 42.47
C HIS A 530 -44.79 17.76 43.76
N ASN A 531 -45.23 18.91 44.28
CA ASN A 531 -46.16 19.00 45.39
C ASN A 531 -47.61 18.59 45.02
N THR A 532 -47.95 18.64 43.74
CA THR A 532 -49.28 18.27 43.24
C THR A 532 -49.40 16.76 43.05
N GLU A 533 -48.34 16.08 42.56
CA GLU A 533 -48.30 14.61 42.46
C GLU A 533 -48.28 13.91 43.82
N LYS A 534 -47.58 14.47 44.83
CA LYS A 534 -47.61 13.94 46.20
C LYS A 534 -48.99 14.05 46.88
N ARG A 535 -49.88 14.92 46.39
CA ARG A 535 -51.27 15.03 46.88
C ARG A 535 -52.25 14.09 46.16
N LEU A 536 -51.86 13.46 45.07
CA LEU A 536 -52.73 12.57 44.28
C LEU A 536 -52.49 11.06 44.55
N PHE A 537 -51.40 10.70 45.24
CA PHE A 537 -51.07 9.31 45.61
C PHE A 537 -50.80 9.11 47.12
N GLY A 538 -51.40 9.95 47.96
CA GLY A 538 -51.38 9.82 49.42
C GLY A 538 -52.72 9.30 49.94
#